data_AF-A0A7J5ERS2-F1
#
_entry.id   AF-A0A7J5ERS2-F1
#
_cell.length_a   1.000
_cell.length_b   1.000
_cell.length_c   1.000
_cell.angle_alpha   90.00
_cell.angle_beta   90.00
_cell.angle_gamma   90.00
#
_symmetry.space_group_name_H-M   'P 1'
#
loop_
_entity.id
_entity.type
_entity.pdbx_description
1 polymer ?
#
loop_
_entity_poly.entity_id
_entity_poly.type
_entity_poly.pdbx_seq_one_letter_code
_entity_poly.pdbx_strand_id
1 'polypeptide(L)'
;MSRTSFALVVLLGLVAACGDNLDVSTPDAGPGDPPPDAGVDEDGCRILGVGTRDFQFNFFDQLLGVRFPVTPNLDGDGGDVLHVELYDSTTPDLPPLVPGTFDLAAMTDLATCQHCVWVDVDERDDGSIDAVYVATAGALTIERVSDPLEPVFAGHTGRVVLRRAQVGENGQTTLVPDGDCVSVAGLAFDTSPTPGQACESAVDCGNAMIEICDPSTNTCGAPECTFDDPCAGDGEICLVQYRGLFHGACYQTCNPSADTSACTDAQVCAQRGPDPSFGTCKYRGAGALGAVCEPEDNTTSCAGEAVCSGTSQTCAAACSFYADDPGCAGGTMCSLFGLCEPSFVGKAVAL
;
A
#
# COMPACT_ATOMS: atom_id res chain seq x y z
N MET A 1 45.86 -48.39 -6.88
CA MET A 1 46.34 -47.24 -7.69
C MET A 1 45.46 -46.05 -7.32
N SER A 2 45.69 -45.39 -6.19
CA SER A 2 46.61 -44.26 -5.98
C SER A 2 46.22 -43.00 -6.75
N ARG A 3 45.53 -42.09 -6.04
CA ARG A 3 45.61 -40.60 -5.97
C ARG A 3 45.68 -39.83 -7.30
N THR A 4 44.93 -38.74 -7.47
CA THR A 4 45.33 -37.44 -6.90
C THR A 4 44.15 -36.46 -6.80
N SER A 5 44.03 -35.86 -5.62
CA SER A 5 43.15 -34.77 -5.24
C SER A 5 43.54 -33.46 -5.93
N PHE A 6 42.54 -32.64 -6.30
CA PHE A 6 42.72 -31.19 -6.41
C PHE A 6 41.81 -30.54 -5.37
N ALA A 7 42.46 -29.94 -4.37
CA ALA A 7 41.85 -28.98 -3.47
C ALA A 7 41.86 -27.62 -4.17
N LEU A 8 40.72 -26.93 -4.20
CA LEU A 8 40.69 -25.49 -4.37
C LEU A 8 39.83 -24.92 -3.24
N VAL A 9 40.52 -24.35 -2.27
CA VAL A 9 39.97 -23.46 -1.25
C VAL A 9 40.17 -22.05 -1.78
N VAL A 10 39.08 -21.33 -2.04
CA VAL A 10 39.05 -19.87 -1.94
C VAL A 10 37.74 -19.48 -1.26
N LEU A 11 37.90 -18.80 -0.13
CA LEU A 11 36.89 -18.22 0.72
C LEU A 11 36.89 -16.70 0.43
N LEU A 12 35.72 -16.15 0.06
CA LEU A 12 35.33 -14.73 0.04
C LEU A 12 33.85 -14.79 -0.38
N GLY A 13 32.86 -14.60 0.50
CA GLY A 13 32.70 -13.45 1.38
C GLY A 13 31.84 -12.40 0.67
N LEU A 14 30.59 -12.75 0.33
CA LEU A 14 29.55 -11.82 -0.11
C LEU A 14 28.27 -12.19 0.64
N VAL A 15 28.09 -11.54 1.78
CA VAL A 15 26.78 -11.33 2.38
C VAL A 15 26.12 -10.31 1.47
N ALA A 16 25.24 -10.75 0.57
CA ALA A 16 24.24 -9.86 0.01
C ALA A 16 23.28 -9.56 1.16
N ALA A 17 23.36 -8.33 1.67
CA ALA A 17 22.47 -7.83 2.68
C ALA A 17 21.03 -7.96 2.18
N CYS A 18 20.20 -8.55 3.04
CA CYS A 18 18.76 -8.50 2.96
C CYS A 18 18.31 -7.04 2.82
N GLY A 19 17.20 -6.82 2.12
CA GLY A 19 16.53 -5.53 2.09
C GLY A 19 16.29 -5.06 3.53
N ASP A 20 16.86 -3.91 3.87
CA ASP A 20 16.39 -3.12 4.98
C ASP A 20 14.98 -2.63 4.57
N ASN A 21 13.97 -3.43 4.89
CA ASN A 21 12.61 -2.94 5.02
C ASN A 21 12.68 -1.87 6.11
N LEU A 22 12.69 -0.61 5.67
CA LEU A 22 12.49 0.53 6.56
C LEU A 22 11.14 0.32 7.20
N ASP A 23 11.18 0.01 8.49
CA ASP A 23 10.04 0.02 9.40
C ASP A 23 9.55 1.47 9.49
N VAL A 24 8.79 1.90 8.48
CA VAL A 24 8.07 3.18 8.47
C VAL A 24 6.70 2.88 9.06
N SER A 25 6.66 2.83 10.39
CA SER A 25 5.43 3.10 11.10
C SER A 25 5.03 4.52 10.68
N THR A 26 3.95 4.66 9.91
CA THR A 26 3.26 5.94 9.71
C THR A 26 2.94 6.49 11.10
N PRO A 27 3.61 7.55 11.55
CA PRO A 27 3.19 8.19 12.79
C PRO A 27 1.83 8.79 12.48
N ASP A 28 0.80 8.35 13.21
CA ASP A 28 -0.43 9.11 13.35
C ASP A 28 -0.03 10.56 13.62
N ALA A 29 -0.26 11.42 12.63
CA ALA A 29 -0.14 12.86 12.79
C ALA A 29 -1.36 13.32 13.60
N GLY A 30 -1.37 12.95 14.88
CA GLY A 30 -2.10 13.75 15.85
C GLY A 30 -1.63 15.21 15.70
N PRO A 31 -2.46 16.21 16.06
CA PRO A 31 -2.07 17.61 16.03
C PRO A 31 -1.01 17.88 17.11
N GLY A 32 0.21 17.42 16.83
CA GLY A 32 1.41 17.50 17.63
C GLY A 32 2.49 18.18 16.80
N ASP A 33 3.41 18.82 17.50
CA ASP A 33 4.43 19.71 16.94
C ASP A 33 5.02 19.24 15.59
N PRO A 34 5.28 20.16 14.65
CA PRO A 34 5.83 19.81 13.34
C PRO A 34 7.06 18.92 13.52
N PRO A 35 7.16 17.82 12.76
CA PRO A 35 8.30 16.91 12.85
C PRO A 35 9.61 17.70 12.68
N PRO A 36 10.68 17.27 13.37
CA PRO A 36 11.95 18.00 13.41
C PRO A 36 12.42 18.32 11.99
N ASP A 37 12.60 19.63 11.72
CA ASP A 37 12.95 20.26 10.45
C ASP A 37 13.41 19.28 9.38
N ALA A 38 12.47 18.84 8.55
CA ALA A 38 12.77 18.17 7.29
C ALA A 38 13.68 19.13 6.52
N GLY A 39 14.98 18.82 6.47
CA GLY A 39 16.01 19.78 6.07
C GLY A 39 15.72 20.39 4.70
N VAL A 40 16.38 21.50 4.40
CA VAL A 40 16.36 22.06 3.05
C VAL A 40 17.53 21.50 2.24
N ASP A 41 17.30 21.26 0.96
CA ASP A 41 18.34 20.85 0.03
C ASP A 41 19.15 22.04 -0.51
N GLU A 42 20.04 21.78 -1.46
CA GLU A 42 20.91 22.78 -2.08
C GLU A 42 20.16 23.85 -2.91
N ASP A 43 18.92 23.57 -3.33
CA ASP A 43 18.05 24.51 -4.03
C ASP A 43 17.10 25.25 -3.07
N GLY A 44 17.22 24.99 -1.76
CA GLY A 44 16.38 25.57 -0.72
C GLY A 44 15.00 24.94 -0.62
N CYS A 45 14.77 23.77 -1.23
CA CYS A 45 13.50 23.06 -1.17
C CYS A 45 13.45 22.14 0.05
N ARG A 46 12.27 22.01 0.66
CA ARG A 46 12.05 21.10 1.80
C ARG A 46 12.20 19.65 1.35
N ILE A 47 13.03 18.86 2.02
CA ILE A 47 13.25 17.46 1.69
C ILE A 47 12.10 16.61 2.23
N LEU A 48 11.55 15.73 1.40
CA LEU A 48 10.55 14.74 1.78
C LEU A 48 11.17 13.36 1.86
N GLY A 49 10.84 12.64 2.93
CA GLY A 49 10.94 11.19 3.00
C GLY A 49 9.77 10.55 2.24
N VAL A 50 10.04 9.41 1.61
CA VAL A 50 9.03 8.58 0.93
C VAL A 50 8.85 7.28 1.73
N GLY A 51 7.61 6.90 1.96
CA GLY A 51 7.23 5.67 2.64
C GLY A 51 7.24 4.45 1.73
N THR A 52 6.55 3.41 2.16
CA THR A 52 6.39 2.18 1.38
C THR A 52 5.55 2.43 0.12
N ARG A 53 5.92 1.75 -0.96
CA ARG A 53 5.22 1.78 -2.24
C ARG A 53 3.81 1.20 -2.09
N ASP A 54 2.83 1.88 -2.66
CA ASP A 54 1.52 1.37 -3.01
C ASP A 54 1.29 1.52 -4.53
N PHE A 55 0.22 0.92 -5.05
CA PHE A 55 -0.13 0.92 -6.47
C PHE A 55 -1.14 2.03 -6.78
N GLN A 56 -1.02 2.62 -7.98
CA GLN A 56 -1.92 3.67 -8.46
C GLN A 56 -2.73 3.16 -9.65
N PHE A 57 -4.05 3.28 -9.56
CA PHE A 57 -4.99 2.81 -10.57
C PHE A 57 -5.80 3.96 -11.16
N ASN A 58 -6.13 3.84 -12.44
CA ASN A 58 -7.14 4.70 -13.02
C ASN A 58 -8.57 4.21 -12.68
N PHE A 59 -9.59 4.95 -13.12
CA PHE A 59 -11.00 4.62 -12.90
C PHE A 59 -11.44 3.28 -13.52
N PHE A 60 -10.65 2.69 -14.40
CA PHE A 60 -10.91 1.41 -15.05
C PHE A 60 -10.09 0.26 -14.42
N ASP A 61 -9.56 0.45 -13.22
CA ASP A 61 -8.72 -0.52 -12.49
C ASP A 61 -7.46 -0.93 -13.28
N GLN A 62 -6.95 -0.04 -14.13
CA GLN A 62 -5.68 -0.27 -14.84
C GLN A 62 -4.54 0.34 -14.02
N LEU A 63 -3.48 -0.44 -13.82
CA LEU A 63 -2.29 0.03 -13.13
C LEU A 63 -1.63 1.14 -13.96
N LEU A 64 -1.63 2.34 -13.41
CA LEU A 64 -1.12 3.55 -14.03
C LEU A 64 0.26 3.93 -13.48
N GLY A 65 0.58 3.50 -12.26
CA GLY A 65 1.77 3.96 -11.58
C GLY A 65 1.95 3.34 -10.21
N VAL A 66 2.85 3.94 -9.46
CA VAL A 66 3.07 3.66 -8.04
C VAL A 66 2.94 4.96 -7.27
N ARG A 67 2.55 4.84 -6.01
CA ARG A 67 2.39 5.97 -5.12
C ARG A 67 3.07 5.70 -3.77
N PHE A 68 3.50 6.75 -3.09
CA PHE A 68 4.28 6.66 -1.87
C PHE A 68 3.79 7.72 -0.87
N PRO A 69 3.38 7.35 0.35
CA PRO A 69 3.15 8.33 1.41
C PRO A 69 4.39 9.19 1.61
N VAL A 70 4.24 10.49 1.80
CA VAL A 70 5.38 11.39 2.06
C VAL A 70 5.40 11.92 3.48
N THR A 71 6.61 12.20 3.98
CA THR A 71 6.81 12.84 5.27
C THR A 71 7.87 13.94 5.17
N PRO A 72 7.71 15.09 5.85
CA PRO A 72 6.55 15.49 6.63
C PRO A 72 5.35 15.82 5.74
N ASN A 73 4.16 15.84 6.33
CA ASN A 73 2.97 16.35 5.63
C ASN A 73 3.21 17.80 5.19
N LEU A 74 2.77 18.11 3.97
CA LEU A 74 3.00 19.40 3.33
C LEU A 74 2.02 20.44 3.80
N ASP A 75 0.76 20.08 4.02
CA ASP A 75 -0.31 20.87 4.65
C ASP A 75 -1.45 19.95 5.17
N GLY A 76 -2.35 20.53 5.96
CA GLY A 76 -3.66 19.97 6.38
C GLY A 76 -3.70 18.65 7.15
N ASP A 77 -4.90 18.05 7.14
CA ASP A 77 -5.29 16.90 7.99
C ASP A 77 -5.22 15.56 7.22
N GLY A 78 -5.13 15.59 5.88
CA GLY A 78 -5.04 14.40 5.03
C GLY A 78 -3.58 13.97 4.83
N GLY A 79 -3.34 12.71 4.49
CA GLY A 79 -1.99 12.24 4.18
C GLY A 79 -1.58 12.61 2.76
N ASP A 80 -0.40 13.20 2.59
CA ASP A 80 0.14 13.51 1.27
C ASP A 80 0.80 12.31 0.60
N VAL A 81 0.66 12.24 -0.73
CA VAL A 81 1.14 11.10 -1.51
C VAL A 81 1.94 11.57 -2.74
N LEU A 82 3.15 11.03 -2.89
CA LEU A 82 3.95 11.15 -4.11
C LEU A 82 3.52 10.09 -5.11
N HIS A 83 3.16 10.52 -6.31
CA HIS A 83 2.82 9.69 -7.44
C HIS A 83 3.96 9.61 -8.45
N VAL A 84 4.18 8.42 -8.98
CA VAL A 84 4.95 8.17 -10.20
C VAL A 84 4.03 7.45 -11.18
N GLU A 85 3.48 8.20 -12.12
CA GLU A 85 2.48 7.73 -13.09
C GLU A 85 3.10 7.64 -14.49
N LEU A 86 2.75 6.56 -15.19
CA LEU A 86 3.19 6.23 -16.52
C LEU A 86 1.96 6.04 -17.41
N TYR A 87 1.74 7.00 -18.30
CA TYR A 87 0.64 6.96 -19.25
C TYR A 87 1.15 6.41 -20.59
N ASP A 88 0.39 5.50 -21.19
CA ASP A 88 0.81 4.79 -22.40
C ASP A 88 -0.07 5.14 -23.61
N SER A 89 0.05 4.32 -24.65
CA SER A 89 -0.72 4.48 -25.89
C SER A 89 -2.24 4.30 -25.76
N THR A 90 -2.75 3.88 -24.59
CA THR A 90 -4.18 3.88 -24.27
C THR A 90 -4.72 5.27 -23.94
N THR A 91 -3.83 6.20 -23.57
CA THR A 91 -4.18 7.61 -23.39
C THR A 91 -4.14 8.34 -24.74
N PRO A 92 -5.19 9.13 -25.10
CA PRO A 92 -5.22 9.84 -26.36
C PRO A 92 -3.96 10.69 -26.59
N ASP A 93 -3.43 10.63 -27.81
CA ASP A 93 -2.28 11.41 -28.29
C ASP A 93 -0.92 11.11 -27.63
N LEU A 94 -0.83 10.11 -26.74
CA LEU A 94 0.45 9.66 -26.18
C LEU A 94 1.07 8.53 -27.01
N PRO A 95 2.41 8.52 -27.17
CA PRO A 95 3.10 7.41 -27.79
C PRO A 95 3.15 6.18 -26.86
N PRO A 96 3.55 5.01 -27.36
CA PRO A 96 3.84 3.88 -26.49
C PRO A 96 4.94 4.19 -25.46
N LEU A 97 4.85 3.60 -24.27
CA LEU A 97 5.92 3.64 -23.27
C LEU A 97 7.12 2.85 -23.75
N VAL A 98 8.32 3.40 -23.52
CA VAL A 98 9.59 2.76 -23.88
C VAL A 98 10.60 2.92 -22.75
N PRO A 99 11.51 1.95 -22.55
CA PRO A 99 12.64 2.15 -21.64
C PRO A 99 13.49 3.34 -22.08
N GLY A 100 14.03 4.10 -21.11
CA GLY A 100 14.80 5.29 -21.37
C GLY A 100 14.93 6.19 -20.14
N THR A 101 15.67 7.28 -20.29
CA THR A 101 15.76 8.34 -19.27
C THR A 101 15.05 9.58 -19.79
N PHE A 102 14.13 10.10 -18.98
CA PHE A 102 13.24 11.19 -19.30
C PHE A 102 13.51 12.37 -18.36
N ASP A 103 13.68 13.56 -18.94
CA ASP A 103 13.88 14.79 -18.17
C ASP A 103 12.54 15.28 -17.61
N LEU A 104 12.42 15.33 -16.28
CA LEU A 104 11.20 15.75 -15.60
C LEU A 104 10.98 17.27 -15.72
N ALA A 105 12.00 18.06 -16.06
CA ALA A 105 11.84 19.48 -16.32
C ALA A 105 11.08 19.76 -17.64
N ALA A 106 10.94 18.76 -18.52
CA ALA A 106 10.18 18.87 -19.76
C ALA A 106 8.67 18.75 -19.54
N MET A 107 8.21 18.37 -18.34
CA MET A 107 6.79 18.30 -18.01
C MET A 107 6.20 19.71 -17.94
N THR A 108 5.19 19.98 -18.76
CA THR A 108 4.49 21.28 -18.77
C THR A 108 3.12 21.24 -18.12
N ASP A 109 2.45 20.07 -18.15
CA ASP A 109 1.08 19.91 -17.69
C ASP A 109 0.80 18.45 -17.31
N LEU A 110 0.23 18.20 -16.12
CA LEU A 110 -0.20 16.85 -15.71
C LEU A 110 -1.20 16.25 -16.68
N ALA A 111 -2.10 17.05 -17.27
CA ALA A 111 -3.13 16.55 -18.19
C ALA A 111 -2.59 15.96 -19.51
N THR A 112 -1.33 16.23 -19.85
CA THR A 112 -0.68 15.76 -21.09
C THR A 112 0.61 14.99 -20.83
N CYS A 113 0.89 14.74 -19.56
CA CYS A 113 2.16 14.19 -19.15
C CYS A 113 2.16 12.66 -19.36
N GLN A 114 3.24 12.16 -19.97
CA GLN A 114 3.43 10.72 -20.14
C GLN A 114 4.18 10.08 -18.95
N HIS A 115 5.10 10.84 -18.35
CA HIS A 115 6.02 10.39 -17.32
C HIS A 115 5.94 11.37 -16.14
N CYS A 116 5.00 11.12 -15.23
CA CYS A 116 4.57 12.14 -14.28
C CYS A 116 5.10 11.81 -12.89
N VAL A 117 5.70 12.81 -12.26
CA VAL A 117 6.09 12.74 -10.85
C VAL A 117 5.51 13.97 -10.17
N TRP A 118 4.59 13.73 -9.23
CA TRP A 118 3.84 14.80 -8.57
C TRP A 118 3.37 14.37 -7.18
N VAL A 119 3.03 15.33 -6.32
CA VAL A 119 2.46 15.09 -4.99
C VAL A 119 1.07 15.73 -4.96
N ASP A 120 0.04 14.99 -4.57
CA ASP A 120 -1.22 15.57 -4.11
C ASP A 120 -1.11 15.94 -2.63
N VAL A 121 -1.77 17.04 -2.27
CA VAL A 121 -1.82 17.53 -0.90
C VAL A 121 -3.24 17.58 -0.42
N ASP A 122 -3.47 17.03 0.77
CA ASP A 122 -4.77 16.98 1.42
C ASP A 122 -5.86 16.37 0.54
N GLU A 123 -5.64 15.17 -0.01
CA GLU A 123 -6.72 14.44 -0.69
C GLU A 123 -7.88 14.23 0.30
N ARG A 124 -9.01 14.89 0.02
CA ARG A 124 -10.22 14.79 0.84
C ARG A 124 -11.01 13.53 0.51
N ASP A 125 -11.91 13.14 1.43
CA ASP A 125 -12.84 12.01 1.23
C ASP A 125 -13.68 12.10 -0.06
N ASP A 126 -13.88 13.30 -0.61
CA ASP A 126 -14.62 13.52 -1.87
C ASP A 126 -13.72 13.48 -3.12
N GLY A 127 -12.42 13.19 -2.96
CA GLY A 127 -11.41 13.16 -4.01
C GLY A 127 -10.97 14.56 -4.46
N SER A 128 -11.39 15.64 -3.78
CA SER A 128 -10.86 16.97 -4.07
C SER A 128 -9.43 17.11 -3.53
N ILE A 129 -8.58 17.74 -4.35
CA ILE A 129 -7.17 18.02 -4.03
C ILE A 129 -7.02 19.54 -3.89
N ASP A 130 -6.44 19.99 -2.77
CA ASP A 130 -6.27 21.41 -2.48
C ASP A 130 -5.08 22.04 -3.21
N ALA A 131 -3.99 21.29 -3.30
CA ALA A 131 -2.79 21.70 -3.99
C ALA A 131 -2.05 20.49 -4.55
N VAL A 132 -1.25 20.72 -5.60
CA VAL A 132 -0.32 19.71 -6.09
C VAL A 132 1.08 20.29 -6.16
N TYR A 133 2.09 19.44 -6.02
CA TYR A 133 3.47 19.77 -6.35
C TYR A 133 3.88 18.96 -7.58
N VAL A 134 4.26 19.64 -8.65
CA VAL A 134 4.65 18.98 -9.91
C VAL A 134 6.15 19.02 -10.09
N ALA A 135 6.75 17.94 -10.60
CA ALA A 135 8.18 17.92 -10.89
C ALA A 135 8.58 19.03 -11.87
N THR A 136 9.66 19.74 -11.54
CA THR A 136 10.23 20.83 -12.36
C THR A 136 11.72 20.63 -12.62
N ALA A 137 12.35 19.66 -11.96
CA ALA A 137 13.71 19.21 -12.23
C ALA A 137 13.87 17.75 -11.78
N GLY A 138 14.84 17.06 -12.37
CA GLY A 138 15.16 15.66 -12.09
C GLY A 138 15.04 14.80 -13.33
N ALA A 139 15.26 13.50 -13.16
CA ALA A 139 15.12 12.53 -14.25
C ALA A 139 14.42 11.26 -13.74
N LEU A 140 13.60 10.69 -14.60
CA LEU A 140 13.00 9.38 -14.45
C LEU A 140 13.66 8.41 -15.44
N THR A 141 14.21 7.31 -14.94
CA THR A 141 14.74 6.23 -15.77
C THR A 141 13.79 5.05 -15.70
N ILE A 142 13.23 4.67 -16.86
CA ILE A 142 12.45 3.45 -17.03
C ILE A 142 13.39 2.37 -17.59
N GLU A 143 13.57 1.30 -16.83
CA GLU A 143 14.43 0.18 -17.18
C GLU A 143 13.65 -0.91 -17.90
N ARG A 144 12.39 -1.10 -17.50
CA ARG A 144 11.47 -2.09 -18.06
C ARG A 144 10.08 -1.51 -18.08
N VAL A 145 9.36 -1.73 -19.16
CA VAL A 145 7.93 -1.43 -19.29
C VAL A 145 7.34 -2.38 -20.32
N SER A 146 6.13 -2.88 -20.07
CA SER A 146 5.35 -3.65 -21.03
C SER A 146 4.08 -2.87 -21.38
N ASP A 147 4.02 -2.34 -22.60
CA ASP A 147 2.88 -1.57 -23.13
C ASP A 147 2.04 -2.47 -24.05
N PRO A 148 0.69 -2.43 -24.06
CA PRO A 148 -0.23 -1.61 -23.23
C PRO A 148 -1.00 -2.41 -22.17
N LEU A 149 -0.80 -3.72 -22.10
CA LEU A 149 -1.74 -4.66 -21.45
C LEU A 149 -1.11 -5.47 -20.31
N GLU A 150 0.20 -5.40 -20.14
CA GLU A 150 0.89 -6.08 -19.05
C GLU A 150 1.31 -5.03 -18.02
N PRO A 151 0.80 -5.06 -16.78
CA PRO A 151 1.01 -4.00 -15.78
C PRO A 151 2.40 -4.06 -15.14
N VAL A 152 3.46 -4.23 -15.94
CA VAL A 152 4.83 -4.42 -15.46
C VAL A 152 5.70 -3.26 -15.92
N PHE A 153 6.18 -2.48 -14.95
CA PHE A 153 7.17 -1.43 -15.16
C PHE A 153 8.16 -1.37 -14.00
N ALA A 154 9.39 -1.03 -14.32
CA ALA A 154 10.47 -0.88 -13.35
C ALA A 154 11.35 0.30 -13.73
N GLY A 155 11.81 1.04 -12.73
CA GLY A 155 12.59 2.23 -12.94
C GLY A 155 13.02 2.88 -11.64
N HIS A 156 13.63 4.04 -11.78
CA HIS A 156 14.07 4.84 -10.66
C HIS A 156 14.09 6.32 -11.03
N THR A 157 14.04 7.18 -10.03
CA THR A 157 14.29 8.62 -10.16
C THR A 157 15.64 8.98 -9.54
N GLY A 158 16.29 10.00 -10.11
CA GLY A 158 17.28 10.76 -9.36
C GLY A 158 16.61 11.69 -8.35
N ARG A 159 17.35 12.68 -7.84
CA ARG A 159 16.73 13.78 -7.08
C ARG A 159 15.67 14.47 -7.94
N VAL A 160 14.46 14.63 -7.41
CA VAL A 160 13.35 15.33 -8.06
C VAL A 160 13.02 16.57 -7.25
N VAL A 161 12.91 17.72 -7.92
CA VAL A 161 12.44 18.96 -7.32
C VAL A 161 11.02 19.22 -7.81
N LEU A 162 10.08 19.33 -6.89
CA LEU A 162 8.67 19.60 -7.18
C LEU A 162 8.29 21.00 -6.69
N ARG A 163 7.45 21.69 -7.45
CA ARG A 163 6.97 23.05 -7.14
C ARG A 163 5.46 23.08 -7.10
N ARG A 164 4.94 23.89 -6.18
CA ARG A 164 3.50 24.07 -6.00
C ARG A 164 2.85 24.56 -7.30
N ALA A 165 1.75 23.92 -7.69
CA ALA A 165 0.93 24.28 -8.82
C ALA A 165 -0.56 24.30 -8.42
N GLN A 166 -1.33 25.07 -9.18
CA GLN A 166 -2.80 25.02 -9.16
C GLN A 166 -3.28 24.08 -10.25
N VAL A 167 -4.30 23.26 -9.95
CA VAL A 167 -4.98 22.40 -10.91
C VAL A 167 -6.26 23.08 -11.37
N GLY A 168 -6.41 23.31 -12.68
CA GLY A 168 -7.64 23.81 -13.27
C GLY A 168 -8.70 22.72 -13.46
N GLU A 169 -9.92 23.10 -13.86
CA GLU A 169 -11.05 22.17 -14.04
C GLU A 169 -10.78 21.01 -15.03
N ASN A 170 -9.84 21.20 -15.97
CA ASN A 170 -9.47 20.21 -16.97
C ASN A 170 -8.18 19.44 -16.61
N GLY A 171 -7.75 19.48 -15.35
CA GLY A 171 -6.47 18.89 -14.91
C GLY A 171 -5.24 19.71 -15.31
N GLN A 172 -5.42 20.87 -15.97
CA GLN A 172 -4.31 21.70 -16.39
C GLN A 172 -3.57 22.28 -15.19
N THR A 173 -2.25 22.08 -15.12
CA THR A 173 -1.45 22.61 -14.02
C THR A 173 -0.77 23.93 -14.35
N THR A 174 -0.87 24.91 -13.45
CA THR A 174 -0.14 26.19 -13.53
C THR A 174 0.71 26.38 -12.29
N LEU A 175 2.03 26.54 -12.45
CA LEU A 175 2.95 26.81 -11.35
C LEU A 175 2.56 28.09 -10.61
N VAL A 176 2.55 28.04 -9.28
CA VAL A 176 2.34 29.22 -8.43
C VAL A 176 3.62 30.05 -8.44
N PRO A 177 3.59 31.32 -8.90
CA PRO A 177 4.77 32.20 -8.84
C PRO A 177 5.26 32.34 -7.39
N ASP A 178 6.56 32.17 -7.20
CA ASP A 178 7.20 32.16 -5.87
C ASP A 178 6.60 31.13 -4.88
N GLY A 179 5.90 30.12 -5.41
CA GLY A 179 5.31 29.05 -4.62
C GLY A 179 6.38 28.16 -3.99
N ASP A 180 5.96 27.48 -2.92
CA ASP A 180 6.81 26.55 -2.17
C ASP A 180 7.37 25.44 -3.07
N CYS A 181 8.52 24.90 -2.66
CA CYS A 181 9.13 23.76 -3.32
C CYS A 181 9.56 22.69 -2.33
N VAL A 182 9.51 21.46 -2.82
CA VAL A 182 9.89 20.24 -2.09
C VAL A 182 10.82 19.42 -2.96
N SER A 183 11.57 18.51 -2.35
CA SER A 183 12.38 17.56 -3.08
C SER A 183 12.36 16.18 -2.47
N VAL A 184 12.54 15.19 -3.33
CA VAL A 184 12.78 13.80 -2.94
C VAL A 184 14.15 13.39 -3.47
N ALA A 185 14.93 12.69 -2.65
CA ALA A 185 16.30 12.32 -2.98
C ALA A 185 16.40 11.39 -4.21
N GLY A 186 15.32 10.68 -4.50
CA GLY A 186 15.21 9.66 -5.54
C GLY A 186 14.55 8.41 -4.94
N LEU A 187 13.91 7.62 -5.80
CA LEU A 187 13.28 6.37 -5.42
C LEU A 187 13.43 5.33 -6.52
N ALA A 188 13.26 4.06 -6.18
CA ALA A 188 13.17 2.97 -7.14
C ALA A 188 11.79 2.32 -7.03
N PHE A 189 11.30 1.80 -8.15
CA PHE A 189 10.05 1.06 -8.23
C PHE A 189 10.19 -0.09 -9.22
N ASP A 190 9.58 -1.22 -8.89
CA ASP A 190 9.49 -2.38 -9.77
C ASP A 190 8.15 -3.06 -9.51
N THR A 191 7.28 -3.13 -10.52
CA THR A 191 5.98 -3.80 -10.46
C THR A 191 6.03 -5.19 -11.11
N SER A 192 7.22 -5.79 -11.20
CA SER A 192 7.34 -7.14 -11.74
C SER A 192 6.93 -8.17 -10.72
N PRO A 193 6.21 -9.23 -11.13
CA PRO A 193 5.85 -10.32 -10.24
C PRO A 193 7.05 -10.88 -9.46
N THR A 194 6.83 -11.20 -8.19
CA THR A 194 7.83 -11.84 -7.31
C THR A 194 7.33 -13.18 -6.73
N PRO A 195 7.06 -14.21 -7.56
CA PRO A 195 6.53 -15.48 -7.07
C PRO A 195 7.42 -16.13 -6.00
N GLY A 196 6.82 -16.53 -4.89
CA GLY A 196 7.49 -17.15 -3.75
C GLY A 196 8.16 -16.17 -2.78
N GLN A 197 8.12 -14.86 -3.04
CA GLN A 197 8.54 -13.85 -2.05
C GLN A 197 7.61 -13.92 -0.84
N ALA A 198 8.16 -13.82 0.38
CA ALA A 198 7.33 -13.73 1.58
C ALA A 198 6.48 -12.45 1.57
N CYS A 199 5.25 -12.54 2.09
CA CYS A 199 4.32 -11.42 2.14
C CYS A 199 3.37 -11.54 3.34
N GLU A 200 2.85 -10.39 3.76
CA GLU A 200 1.77 -10.22 4.74
C GLU A 200 0.51 -9.64 4.08
N SER A 201 0.67 -8.83 3.02
CA SER A 201 -0.40 -8.41 2.10
C SER A 201 -0.03 -8.53 0.62
N ALA A 202 -1.02 -8.35 -0.26
CA ALA A 202 -0.78 -8.27 -1.70
C ALA A 202 0.11 -7.07 -2.09
N VAL A 203 0.21 -6.04 -1.24
CA VAL A 203 1.07 -4.86 -1.49
C VAL A 203 2.56 -5.19 -1.39
N ASP A 204 2.92 -6.18 -0.57
CA ASP A 204 4.28 -6.70 -0.46
C ASP A 204 4.73 -7.42 -1.73
N CYS A 205 3.77 -7.92 -2.50
CA CYS A 205 4.06 -8.60 -3.75
C CYS A 205 4.54 -7.62 -4.81
N GLY A 206 5.30 -8.15 -5.77
CA GLY A 206 5.83 -7.37 -6.86
C GLY A 206 4.73 -6.62 -7.61
N ASN A 207 3.59 -7.29 -7.83
CA ASN A 207 2.45 -6.72 -8.54
C ASN A 207 1.09 -7.17 -8.00
N ALA A 208 0.44 -6.36 -7.18
CA ALA A 208 -0.88 -6.68 -6.63
C ALA A 208 -1.97 -6.92 -7.69
N MET A 209 -1.78 -6.51 -8.96
CA MET A 209 -2.74 -6.76 -10.05
C MET A 209 -2.76 -8.18 -10.57
N ILE A 210 -1.66 -8.91 -10.40
CA ILE A 210 -1.48 -10.23 -10.99
C ILE A 210 -0.86 -11.20 -9.99
N GLU A 211 -0.68 -10.76 -8.76
CA GLU A 211 -0.25 -11.56 -7.63
C GLU A 211 -1.13 -11.29 -6.43
N ILE A 212 -1.29 -12.34 -5.63
CA ILE A 212 -1.89 -12.31 -4.31
C ILE A 212 -0.82 -12.67 -3.29
N CYS A 213 -1.06 -12.37 -2.03
CA CYS A 213 -0.36 -13.03 -0.95
C CYS A 213 -1.12 -14.31 -0.58
N ASP A 214 -0.59 -15.50 -0.87
CA ASP A 214 -1.29 -16.76 -0.61
C ASP A 214 -1.39 -17.04 0.91
N PRO A 215 -2.60 -17.12 1.50
CA PRO A 215 -2.80 -17.32 2.94
C PRO A 215 -2.42 -18.72 3.43
N SER A 216 -2.21 -19.68 2.54
CA SER A 216 -1.71 -21.02 2.89
C SER A 216 -0.19 -21.06 3.01
N THR A 217 0.53 -20.20 2.29
CA THR A 217 2.01 -20.22 2.23
C THR A 217 2.71 -18.96 2.76
N ASN A 218 2.00 -17.84 2.94
CA ASN A 218 2.58 -16.50 3.15
C ASN A 218 3.60 -16.13 2.08
N THR A 219 3.31 -16.48 0.84
CA THR A 219 4.15 -16.11 -0.28
C THR A 219 3.35 -15.54 -1.44
N CYS A 220 3.99 -14.67 -2.22
CA CYS A 220 3.40 -14.11 -3.42
C CYS A 220 3.17 -15.20 -4.46
N GLY A 221 1.97 -15.23 -5.01
CA GLY A 221 1.53 -16.25 -5.96
C GLY A 221 0.51 -15.71 -6.95
N ALA A 222 0.16 -16.51 -7.95
CA ALA A 222 -0.92 -16.15 -8.87
C ALA A 222 -2.28 -16.14 -8.15
N PRO A 223 -3.26 -15.34 -8.61
CA PRO A 223 -4.60 -15.34 -8.04
C PRO A 223 -5.24 -16.74 -8.03
N GLU A 224 -5.91 -17.07 -6.93
CA GLU A 224 -6.47 -18.41 -6.69
C GLU A 224 -7.96 -18.50 -7.02
N CYS A 225 -8.65 -17.36 -7.03
CA CYS A 225 -10.08 -17.28 -7.28
C CYS A 225 -10.46 -15.96 -7.93
N THR A 226 -11.64 -15.96 -8.55
CA THR A 226 -12.29 -14.77 -9.11
C THR A 226 -13.77 -14.79 -8.75
N PHE A 227 -14.51 -13.75 -9.16
CA PHE A 227 -15.97 -13.77 -9.03
C PHE A 227 -16.63 -14.95 -9.78
N ASP A 228 -16.09 -15.34 -10.93
CA ASP A 228 -16.64 -16.40 -11.78
C ASP A 228 -16.02 -17.78 -11.52
N ASP A 229 -14.86 -17.82 -10.85
CA ASP A 229 -14.11 -19.03 -10.53
C ASP A 229 -13.85 -19.09 -9.02
N PRO A 230 -14.74 -19.73 -8.23
CA PRO A 230 -14.62 -19.77 -6.78
C PRO A 230 -13.46 -20.67 -6.34
N CYS A 231 -13.10 -20.56 -5.06
CA CYS A 231 -12.11 -21.44 -4.46
C CYS A 231 -12.44 -22.92 -4.64
N ALA A 232 -11.41 -23.72 -4.94
CA ALA A 232 -11.56 -25.14 -5.19
C ALA A 232 -11.73 -25.97 -3.92
N GLY A 233 -11.25 -25.49 -2.77
CA GLY A 233 -11.33 -26.19 -1.49
C GLY A 233 -12.69 -26.06 -0.81
N ASP A 234 -13.15 -27.16 -0.22
CA ASP A 234 -14.35 -27.16 0.63
C ASP A 234 -14.10 -26.28 1.86
N GLY A 235 -15.02 -25.35 2.11
CA GLY A 235 -14.91 -24.43 3.25
C GLY A 235 -13.90 -23.32 3.05
N GLU A 236 -13.51 -23.01 1.81
CA GLU A 236 -12.75 -21.80 1.49
C GLU A 236 -13.67 -20.67 1.01
N ILE A 237 -13.23 -19.43 1.18
CA ILE A 237 -13.87 -18.25 0.62
C ILE A 237 -12.86 -17.42 -0.16
N CYS A 238 -13.29 -16.90 -1.31
CA CYS A 238 -12.50 -15.99 -2.11
C CYS A 238 -12.53 -14.59 -1.49
N LEU A 239 -11.36 -14.06 -1.09
CA LEU A 239 -11.22 -12.68 -0.64
C LEU A 239 -10.32 -11.90 -1.59
N VAL A 240 -10.86 -10.77 -2.07
CA VAL A 240 -10.07 -9.76 -2.78
C VAL A 240 -9.15 -9.09 -1.76
N GLN A 241 -7.86 -9.11 -2.03
CA GLN A 241 -6.79 -8.58 -1.17
C GLN A 241 -6.42 -7.14 -1.51
N TYR A 242 -6.66 -6.71 -2.74
CA TYR A 242 -6.37 -5.36 -3.17
C TYR A 242 -7.61 -4.68 -3.75
N ARG A 243 -7.88 -3.44 -3.32
CA ARG A 243 -9.11 -2.72 -3.68
C ARG A 243 -9.20 -2.52 -5.19
N GLY A 244 -10.40 -2.73 -5.76
CA GLY A 244 -10.66 -2.56 -7.20
C GLY A 244 -10.41 -3.82 -8.03
N LEU A 245 -9.86 -4.89 -7.44
CA LEU A 245 -9.60 -6.12 -8.18
C LEU A 245 -10.77 -7.11 -8.14
N PHE A 246 -10.86 -7.93 -9.19
CA PHE A 246 -11.89 -8.97 -9.35
C PHE A 246 -11.38 -10.39 -9.07
N HIS A 247 -10.15 -10.51 -8.60
CA HIS A 247 -9.51 -11.76 -8.22
C HIS A 247 -8.96 -11.66 -6.79
N GLY A 248 -8.68 -12.81 -6.19
CA GLY A 248 -8.30 -12.87 -4.80
C GLY A 248 -7.62 -14.17 -4.41
N ALA A 249 -7.45 -14.33 -3.10
CA ALA A 249 -6.90 -15.53 -2.49
C ALA A 249 -7.99 -16.36 -1.79
N CYS A 250 -7.73 -17.64 -1.63
CA CYS A 250 -8.63 -18.59 -1.01
C CYS A 250 -8.31 -18.78 0.46
N TYR A 251 -9.20 -18.27 1.31
CA TYR A 251 -9.04 -18.35 2.76
C TYR A 251 -9.87 -19.50 3.30
N GLN A 252 -9.24 -20.34 4.11
CA GLN A 252 -9.96 -21.32 4.91
C GLN A 252 -10.93 -20.60 5.87
N THR A 253 -12.20 -20.95 5.78
CA THR A 253 -13.22 -20.48 6.72
C THR A 253 -13.14 -21.28 8.02
N CYS A 254 -13.51 -20.64 9.12
CA CYS A 254 -13.47 -21.20 10.46
C CYS A 254 -14.58 -20.59 11.32
N ASN A 255 -14.84 -21.17 12.48
CA ASN A 255 -15.83 -20.66 13.43
C ASN A 255 -15.13 -20.13 14.69
N PRO A 256 -14.98 -18.79 14.84
CA PRO A 256 -14.28 -18.20 15.99
C PRO A 256 -14.89 -18.60 17.34
N SER A 257 -16.21 -18.82 17.38
CA SER A 257 -16.98 -19.11 18.60
C SER A 257 -17.03 -20.58 19.02
N ALA A 258 -16.71 -21.52 18.12
CA ALA A 258 -16.98 -22.94 18.35
C ALA A 258 -15.86 -23.89 17.91
N ASP A 259 -15.12 -23.56 16.85
CA ASP A 259 -14.12 -24.46 16.28
C ASP A 259 -13.00 -23.70 15.56
N THR A 260 -11.87 -23.58 16.25
CA THR A 260 -10.64 -23.01 15.71
C THR A 260 -9.72 -24.06 15.08
N SER A 261 -10.11 -25.34 15.08
CA SER A 261 -9.28 -26.43 14.55
C SER A 261 -9.20 -26.46 13.03
N ALA A 262 -10.04 -25.68 12.35
CA ALA A 262 -9.97 -25.47 10.90
C ALA A 262 -8.68 -24.72 10.48
N CYS A 263 -8.08 -23.94 11.39
CA CYS A 263 -6.86 -23.19 11.10
C CYS A 263 -5.61 -23.99 11.48
N THR A 264 -4.50 -23.71 10.81
CA THR A 264 -3.20 -24.29 11.17
C THR A 264 -2.69 -23.74 12.52
N ASP A 265 -1.69 -24.40 13.13
CA ASP A 265 -1.11 -23.97 14.41
C ASP A 265 -0.52 -22.54 14.39
N ALA A 266 -0.12 -22.06 13.21
CA ALA A 266 0.42 -20.72 13.00
C ALA A 266 -0.66 -19.64 12.81
N GLN A 267 -1.91 -20.06 12.61
CA GLN A 267 -3.03 -19.19 12.29
C GLN A 267 -4.00 -19.05 13.47
N VAL A 268 -4.87 -18.05 13.36
CA VAL A 268 -6.03 -17.82 14.22
C VAL A 268 -7.27 -17.66 13.37
N CYS A 269 -8.40 -18.05 13.95
CA CYS A 269 -9.68 -17.82 13.33
C CYS A 269 -10.11 -16.36 13.59
N ALA A 270 -9.83 -15.47 12.65
CA ALA A 270 -10.21 -14.07 12.73
C ALA A 270 -11.68 -13.91 12.30
N GLN A 271 -12.52 -13.39 13.20
CA GLN A 271 -13.92 -13.11 12.89
C GLN A 271 -14.02 -12.12 11.72
N ARG A 272 -14.98 -12.34 10.82
CA ARG A 272 -15.24 -11.45 9.68
C ARG A 272 -16.71 -11.07 9.63
N GLY A 273 -17.02 -9.81 9.95
CA GLY A 273 -18.40 -9.33 9.92
C GLY A 273 -19.15 -9.60 11.23
N PRO A 274 -20.48 -9.38 11.23
CA PRO A 274 -21.27 -9.34 12.47
C PRO A 274 -21.63 -10.72 13.02
N ASP A 275 -21.43 -11.79 12.25
CA ASP A 275 -21.72 -13.17 12.66
C ASP A 275 -20.52 -13.78 13.39
N PRO A 276 -20.62 -14.07 14.70
CA PRO A 276 -19.52 -14.64 15.48
C PRO A 276 -19.18 -16.09 15.09
N SER A 277 -20.03 -16.74 14.27
CA SER A 277 -19.79 -18.09 13.76
C SER A 277 -19.00 -18.12 12.44
N PHE A 278 -18.72 -16.95 11.86
CA PHE A 278 -18.01 -16.82 10.60
C PHE A 278 -16.68 -16.07 10.76
N GLY A 279 -15.59 -16.74 10.39
CA GLY A 279 -14.26 -16.17 10.35
C GLY A 279 -13.40 -16.79 9.26
N THR A 280 -12.19 -16.27 9.13
CA THR A 280 -11.18 -16.73 8.18
C THR A 280 -9.86 -16.97 8.90
N CYS A 281 -9.16 -18.03 8.52
CA CYS A 281 -7.84 -18.33 9.07
C CYS A 281 -6.82 -17.31 8.58
N LYS A 282 -6.22 -16.56 9.51
CA LYS A 282 -5.16 -15.59 9.26
C LYS A 282 -3.97 -15.86 10.18
N TYR A 283 -2.77 -15.47 9.77
CA TYR A 283 -1.58 -15.54 10.62
C TYR A 283 -1.68 -14.56 11.78
N ARG A 284 -1.06 -14.90 12.91
CA ARG A 284 -0.99 -14.00 14.07
C ARG A 284 0.03 -12.90 13.82
N GLY A 285 -0.34 -11.66 14.09
CA GLY A 285 0.62 -10.56 14.22
C GLY A 285 1.16 -10.41 15.64
N ALA A 286 1.80 -9.28 15.90
CA ALA A 286 2.45 -8.98 17.18
C ALA A 286 1.81 -7.81 17.96
N GLY A 287 0.92 -7.02 17.33
CA GLY A 287 0.31 -5.84 17.95
C GLY A 287 -0.58 -6.18 19.14
N ALA A 288 -0.31 -5.59 20.31
CA ALA A 288 -1.18 -5.76 21.47
C ALA A 288 -2.55 -5.08 21.27
N LEU A 289 -3.57 -5.48 22.03
CA LEU A 289 -4.88 -4.81 22.01
C LEU A 289 -4.73 -3.29 22.23
N GLY A 290 -5.30 -2.49 21.32
CA GLY A 290 -5.22 -1.03 21.30
C GLY A 290 -3.92 -0.45 20.69
N ALA A 291 -2.97 -1.29 20.27
CA ALA A 291 -1.81 -0.82 19.51
C ALA A 291 -2.23 -0.42 18.08
N VAL A 292 -1.55 0.57 17.52
CA VAL A 292 -1.65 0.92 16.09
C VAL A 292 -1.27 -0.30 15.26
N CYS A 293 -2.03 -0.53 14.19
CA CYS A 293 -1.80 -1.61 13.25
C CYS A 293 -2.28 -1.18 11.86
N GLU A 294 -1.75 -1.85 10.84
CA GLU A 294 -2.29 -1.77 9.49
C GLU A 294 -3.12 -3.02 9.18
N PRO A 295 -4.31 -2.89 8.56
CA PRO A 295 -5.08 -4.03 8.10
C PRO A 295 -4.33 -4.77 6.98
N GLU A 296 -3.85 -5.96 7.28
CA GLU A 296 -3.17 -6.82 6.30
C GLU A 296 -4.08 -7.95 5.80
N ASP A 297 -3.75 -8.48 4.64
CA ASP A 297 -4.55 -9.53 4.01
C ASP A 297 -4.40 -10.87 4.74
N ASN A 298 -3.16 -11.27 5.02
CA ASN A 298 -2.86 -12.61 5.53
C ASN A 298 -2.54 -12.66 7.02
N THR A 299 -2.32 -11.52 7.66
CA THR A 299 -2.09 -11.44 9.11
C THR A 299 -3.21 -10.64 9.78
N THR A 300 -3.42 -10.90 11.07
CA THR A 300 -4.27 -10.05 11.90
C THR A 300 -3.57 -8.76 12.31
N SER A 301 -2.25 -8.65 12.08
CA SER A 301 -1.34 -7.61 12.59
C SER A 301 -1.27 -7.53 14.11
N CYS A 302 -2.08 -8.35 14.80
CA CYS A 302 -2.36 -8.27 16.22
C CYS A 302 -2.11 -9.62 16.90
N ALA A 303 -1.66 -9.55 18.16
CA ALA A 303 -1.42 -10.71 19.00
C ALA A 303 -2.73 -11.31 19.51
N GLY A 304 -2.70 -12.64 19.73
CA GLY A 304 -3.85 -13.37 20.27
C GLY A 304 -5.00 -13.45 19.26
N GLU A 305 -6.21 -13.15 19.71
CA GLU A 305 -7.46 -13.17 18.92
C GLU A 305 -7.88 -11.76 18.46
N ALA A 306 -7.04 -10.75 18.71
CA ALA A 306 -7.31 -9.40 18.22
C ALA A 306 -7.11 -9.33 16.70
N VAL A 307 -7.84 -8.41 16.07
CA VAL A 307 -7.78 -8.15 14.63
C VAL A 307 -7.60 -6.65 14.43
N CYS A 308 -6.79 -6.27 13.44
CA CYS A 308 -6.65 -4.87 13.10
C CYS A 308 -7.98 -4.29 12.57
N SER A 309 -8.45 -3.21 13.20
CA SER A 309 -9.61 -2.48 12.71
C SER A 309 -9.23 -1.62 11.51
N GLY A 310 -9.92 -1.79 10.38
CA GLY A 310 -9.79 -0.86 9.26
C GLY A 310 -10.39 0.52 9.52
N THR A 311 -11.17 0.72 10.59
CA THR A 311 -11.77 2.03 10.91
C THR A 311 -10.91 2.83 11.87
N SER A 312 -10.40 2.19 12.92
CA SER A 312 -9.59 2.86 13.94
C SER A 312 -8.09 2.62 13.79
N GLN A 313 -7.65 1.78 12.83
CA GLN A 313 -6.25 1.36 12.64
C GLN A 313 -5.58 0.91 13.94
N THR A 314 -6.36 0.23 14.80
CA THR A 314 -5.88 -0.34 16.05
C THR A 314 -6.32 -1.77 16.23
N CYS A 315 -5.53 -2.54 16.98
CA CYS A 315 -5.86 -3.91 17.32
C CYS A 315 -7.08 -3.96 18.24
N ALA A 316 -8.20 -4.48 17.72
CA ALA A 316 -9.47 -4.57 18.41
C ALA A 316 -9.84 -6.03 18.73
N ALA A 317 -10.59 -6.23 19.81
CA ALA A 317 -11.14 -7.54 20.16
C ALA A 317 -12.38 -7.85 19.30
N ALA A 318 -12.58 -9.12 18.96
CA ALA A 318 -13.81 -9.57 18.31
C ALA A 318 -15.02 -9.49 19.25
N CYS A 319 -16.22 -9.33 18.69
CA CYS A 319 -17.48 -9.22 19.42
C CYS A 319 -18.67 -9.76 18.64
N SER A 320 -19.75 -10.08 19.37
CA SER A 320 -21.01 -10.55 18.76
C SER A 320 -22.01 -9.40 18.64
N PHE A 321 -22.18 -8.85 17.44
CA PHE A 321 -23.01 -7.67 17.21
C PHE A 321 -24.48 -7.85 17.64
N TYR A 322 -25.00 -9.08 17.55
CA TYR A 322 -26.39 -9.40 17.86
C TYR A 322 -26.62 -9.96 19.28
N ALA A 323 -25.57 -10.04 20.11
CA ALA A 323 -25.70 -10.52 21.48
C ALA A 323 -26.16 -9.41 22.43
N ASP A 324 -26.97 -9.77 23.44
CA ASP A 324 -27.37 -8.85 24.53
C ASP A 324 -26.15 -8.31 25.30
N ASP A 325 -25.09 -9.12 25.40
CA ASP A 325 -23.77 -8.74 25.87
C ASP A 325 -22.75 -9.05 24.76
N PRO A 326 -22.36 -8.04 23.94
CA PRO A 326 -21.50 -8.26 22.79
C PRO A 326 -20.05 -8.62 23.17
N GLY A 327 -19.67 -8.50 24.45
CA GLY A 327 -18.32 -8.80 24.94
C GLY A 327 -17.32 -7.64 24.85
N CYS A 328 -17.78 -6.43 24.52
CA CYS A 328 -16.91 -5.25 24.43
C CYS A 328 -16.65 -4.57 25.78
N ALA A 329 -15.42 -4.10 25.98
CA ALA A 329 -15.04 -3.34 27.17
C ALA A 329 -15.76 -1.99 27.23
N GLY A 330 -15.91 -1.44 28.44
CA GLY A 330 -16.57 -0.15 28.64
C GLY A 330 -15.94 0.97 27.80
N GLY A 331 -16.77 1.74 27.10
CA GLY A 331 -16.33 2.82 26.19
C GLY A 331 -16.19 2.39 24.73
N THR A 332 -16.31 1.09 24.44
CA THR A 332 -16.35 0.53 23.09
C THR A 332 -17.72 -0.05 22.77
N MET A 333 -18.04 -0.16 21.49
CA MET A 333 -19.26 -0.80 20.99
C MET A 333 -18.89 -1.82 19.91
N CYS A 334 -19.70 -2.86 19.76
CA CYS A 334 -19.49 -3.82 18.69
C CYS A 334 -19.88 -3.19 17.36
N SER A 335 -18.94 -3.10 16.42
CA SER A 335 -19.20 -2.62 15.07
C SER A 335 -19.90 -3.69 14.23
N LEU A 336 -20.44 -3.28 13.07
CA LEU A 336 -20.99 -4.23 12.08
C LEU A 336 -19.93 -5.19 11.53
N PHE A 337 -18.65 -4.91 11.74
CA PHE A 337 -17.54 -5.79 11.37
C PHE A 337 -17.23 -6.84 12.44
N GLY A 338 -17.95 -6.82 13.58
CA GLY A 338 -17.71 -7.74 14.67
C GLY A 338 -16.46 -7.40 15.49
N LEU A 339 -16.07 -6.12 15.53
CA LEU A 339 -14.92 -5.63 16.30
C LEU A 339 -15.36 -4.61 17.35
N CYS A 340 -14.74 -4.62 18.52
CA CYS A 340 -14.95 -3.62 19.55
C CYS A 340 -14.25 -2.31 19.20
N GLU A 341 -15.02 -1.37 18.65
CA GLU A 341 -14.54 -0.05 18.25
C GLU A 341 -14.82 0.99 19.34
N PRO A 342 -14.02 2.07 19.42
CA PRO A 342 -14.40 3.25 20.19
C PRO A 342 -15.84 3.64 19.86
N SER A 343 -16.62 3.98 20.88
CA SER A 343 -17.95 4.52 20.67
C SER A 343 -17.79 5.80 19.85
N PHE A 344 -18.06 5.77 18.55
CA PHE A 344 -18.13 6.99 17.76
C PHE A 344 -19.30 7.78 18.34
N VAL A 345 -19.00 8.68 19.27
CA VAL A 345 -19.86 9.83 19.54
C VAL A 345 -19.69 10.66 18.28
N GLY A 346 -20.36 10.27 17.20
CA GLY A 346 -20.61 11.18 16.12
C GLY A 346 -21.16 12.41 16.80
N LYS A 347 -20.38 13.50 16.83
CA LYS A 347 -21.00 14.82 16.93
C LYS A 347 -21.99 14.78 15.79
N ALA A 348 -23.28 14.67 16.12
CA ALA A 348 -24.32 14.73 15.12
C ALA A 348 -24.04 16.02 14.34
N VAL A 349 -23.51 15.86 13.12
CA VAL A 349 -23.42 16.95 12.18
C VAL A 349 -24.88 17.21 11.90
N ALA A 350 -25.42 18.29 12.47
CA ALA A 350 -26.80 18.68 12.25
C ALA A 350 -26.96 18.88 10.75
N LEU A 351 -27.65 17.93 10.09
CA LEU A 351 -28.10 18.05 8.71
C LEU A 351 -29.12 19.18 8.59
#